data_AF-A0AA36EBY4-F1
#
_entry.id   AF-A0AA36EBY4-F1
#
_cell.length_a   1.000
_cell.length_b   1.000
_cell.length_c   1.000
_cell.angle_alpha   90.00
_cell.angle_beta   90.00
_cell.angle_gamma   90.00
#
_symmetry.space_group_name_H-M   'P 1'
#
loop_
_entity.id
_entity.type
_entity.pdbx_description
1 polymer ?
#
loop_
_entity_poly.entity_id
_entity_poly.type
_entity_poly.pdbx_seq_one_letter_code
_entity_poly.pdbx_strand_id
1 'polypeptide(L)'
;MDPTSTHNHKNPSTSDASLKSAPEDEYLACSTYLSRQQILRRRSHHLKQLTKCYRDQYWGLMEELRVKHREYVWKFGRNPFQEEPNQDDKDNVKEEELKDAIDDGIVESGDGDGKSNGFICTSSGCTLKAMILTKFCRLHILSDPKQQLYKPCEYVSKSGQDANGICGKPALRSMVPSLCSGHFQLAQEHVIRALRKAGLDITSTTNIAPKLHVVVAEYVREIQERRRIASRVNRKKIMPKVETES
;
A
#
# COMPACT_ATOMS: atom_id res chain seq x y z
N MET A 1 -0.04 -53.95 -27.59
CA MET A 1 -1.35 -53.33 -27.29
C MET A 1 -1.06 -52.23 -26.28
N ASP A 2 -0.84 -51.05 -26.83
CA ASP A 2 -0.58 -49.74 -26.22
C ASP A 2 -1.71 -49.24 -25.28
N PRO A 3 -1.58 -48.09 -24.59
CA PRO A 3 -0.36 -47.51 -23.98
C PRO A 3 -0.60 -46.82 -22.62
N THR A 4 0.53 -46.41 -22.04
CA THR A 4 0.74 -45.47 -20.93
C THR A 4 0.10 -44.09 -21.14
N SER A 5 -0.65 -43.64 -20.12
CA SER A 5 -1.23 -42.30 -20.04
C SER A 5 -0.16 -41.28 -19.60
N THR A 6 0.29 -40.46 -20.55
CA THR A 6 1.18 -39.32 -20.30
C THR A 6 0.34 -38.09 -19.99
N HIS A 7 0.42 -37.61 -18.75
CA HIS A 7 -0.16 -36.32 -18.36
C HIS A 7 0.65 -35.19 -19.04
N ASN A 8 0.14 -34.71 -20.17
CA ASN A 8 0.62 -33.51 -20.84
C ASN A 8 0.37 -32.28 -19.93
N HIS A 9 1.41 -31.82 -19.24
CA HIS A 9 1.46 -30.43 -18.80
C HIS A 9 1.63 -29.54 -20.03
N LYS A 10 0.51 -29.09 -20.59
CA LYS A 10 0.50 -27.94 -21.50
C LYS A 10 1.03 -26.74 -20.71
N ASN A 11 2.29 -26.39 -20.97
CA ASN A 11 2.79 -25.05 -20.67
C ASN A 11 1.77 -24.04 -21.24
N PRO A 12 1.34 -23.03 -20.48
CA PRO A 12 0.50 -21.98 -21.03
C PRO A 12 1.32 -21.34 -22.13
N SER A 13 0.82 -21.51 -23.35
CA SER A 13 1.36 -20.96 -24.58
C SER A 13 1.83 -19.56 -24.30
N THR A 14 3.14 -19.34 -24.48
CA THR A 14 3.69 -18.02 -24.80
C THR A 14 2.75 -17.41 -25.81
N SER A 15 1.90 -16.49 -25.35
CA SER A 15 1.03 -15.72 -26.20
C SER A 15 1.94 -15.12 -27.25
N ASP A 16 1.73 -15.51 -28.49
CA ASP A 16 2.36 -14.98 -29.67
C ASP A 16 1.96 -13.50 -29.77
N ALA A 17 2.58 -12.67 -28.92
CA ALA A 17 2.62 -11.23 -29.05
C ALA A 17 3.61 -10.96 -30.18
N SER A 18 3.27 -11.45 -31.37
CA SER A 18 3.91 -11.09 -32.62
C SER A 18 3.88 -9.57 -32.66
N LEU A 19 5.04 -8.96 -32.45
CA LEU A 19 5.26 -7.53 -32.54
C LEU A 19 4.86 -7.16 -33.97
N LYS A 20 3.61 -6.73 -34.14
CA LYS A 20 3.09 -6.37 -35.47
C LYS A 20 3.92 -5.22 -35.99
N SER A 21 4.85 -5.52 -36.90
CA SER A 21 5.58 -4.52 -37.67
C SER A 21 4.54 -3.69 -38.41
N ALA A 22 4.74 -2.37 -38.44
CA ALA A 22 3.98 -1.57 -39.40
C ALA A 22 4.36 -2.04 -40.81
N PRO A 23 3.43 -2.10 -41.78
CA PRO A 23 3.75 -2.53 -43.15
C PRO A 23 4.89 -1.73 -43.77
N GLU A 24 5.00 -0.45 -43.41
CA GLU A 24 6.10 0.44 -43.81
C GLU A 24 7.45 0.02 -43.20
N ASP A 25 7.48 -0.45 -41.96
CA ASP A 25 8.72 -0.89 -41.30
C ASP A 25 9.28 -2.16 -41.93
N GLU A 26 8.42 -2.99 -42.51
CA GLU A 26 8.76 -4.25 -43.17
C GLU A 26 9.37 -4.00 -44.56
N TYR A 27 8.77 -3.10 -45.34
CA TYR A 27 9.36 -2.63 -46.60
C TYR A 27 10.71 -1.94 -46.39
N LEU A 28 10.81 -1.10 -45.35
CA LEU A 28 12.05 -0.37 -45.02
C LEU A 28 13.13 -1.26 -44.37
N ALA A 29 12.80 -2.47 -43.92
CA ALA A 29 13.77 -3.40 -43.37
C ALA A 29 14.79 -3.90 -44.41
N CYS A 30 14.38 -3.96 -45.67
CA CYS A 30 15.21 -4.42 -46.79
C CYS A 30 15.94 -3.27 -47.53
N SER A 31 15.78 -2.02 -47.09
CA SER A 31 16.41 -0.87 -47.74
C SER A 31 17.89 -0.75 -47.35
N THR A 32 18.76 -0.56 -48.35
CA THR A 32 20.20 -0.33 -48.16
C THR A 32 20.52 1.07 -47.66
N TYR A 33 19.64 2.05 -47.90
CA TYR A 33 19.80 3.42 -47.45
C TYR A 33 18.50 3.94 -46.83
N LEU A 34 18.59 4.46 -45.61
CA LEU A 34 17.45 5.04 -44.87
C LEU A 34 17.74 6.48 -44.50
N SER A 35 16.76 7.35 -44.70
CA SER A 35 16.84 8.73 -44.21
C SER A 35 16.79 8.76 -42.67
N ARG A 36 17.39 9.79 -42.07
CA ARG A 36 17.33 10.02 -40.61
C ARG A 36 15.89 10.03 -40.09
N GLN A 37 14.96 10.61 -40.85
CA GLN A 37 13.55 10.69 -40.47
C GLN A 37 12.87 9.31 -40.42
N GLN A 38 13.16 8.44 -41.38
CA GLN A 38 12.63 7.06 -41.39
C GLN A 38 13.16 6.25 -40.20
N ILE A 39 14.45 6.39 -39.88
CA ILE A 39 15.04 5.72 -38.70
C ILE A 39 14.36 6.17 -37.40
N LEU A 40 14.15 7.48 -37.23
CA LEU A 40 13.50 8.02 -36.03
C LEU A 40 12.05 7.56 -35.91
N ARG A 41 11.30 7.53 -37.02
CA ARG A 41 9.91 7.02 -37.03
C ARG A 41 9.86 5.54 -36.65
N ARG A 42 10.71 4.71 -37.25
CA ARG A 42 10.80 3.27 -36.94
C ARG A 42 11.16 3.01 -35.47
N ARG A 43 12.19 3.71 -34.96
CA ARG A 43 12.56 3.62 -33.53
C ARG A 43 11.43 4.05 -32.60
N SER A 44 10.75 5.15 -32.93
CA SER A 44 9.59 5.61 -32.16
C SER A 44 8.46 4.58 -32.18
N HIS A 45 8.19 3.94 -33.33
CA HIS A 45 7.16 2.92 -33.44
C HIS A 45 7.52 1.69 -32.59
N HIS A 46 8.74 1.17 -32.73
CA HIS A 46 9.23 0.04 -31.94
C HIS A 46 9.18 0.32 -30.42
N LEU A 47 9.55 1.53 -29.98
CA LEU A 47 9.47 1.90 -28.57
C LEU A 47 8.03 1.89 -28.05
N LYS A 48 7.07 2.36 -28.85
CA LYS A 48 5.64 2.32 -28.50
C LYS A 48 5.13 0.88 -28.41
N GLN A 49 5.51 0.02 -29.36
CA GLN A 49 5.13 -1.40 -29.34
C GLN A 49 5.73 -2.12 -28.13
N LEU A 50 7.00 -1.86 -27.81
CA LEU A 50 7.67 -2.41 -26.65
C LEU A 50 6.99 -1.98 -25.35
N THR A 51 6.67 -0.69 -25.23
CA THR A 51 5.94 -0.13 -24.07
C THR A 51 4.59 -0.80 -23.90
N LYS A 52 3.86 -1.01 -25.00
CA LYS A 52 2.57 -1.71 -24.99
C LYS A 52 2.73 -3.16 -24.51
N CYS A 53 3.69 -3.90 -25.06
CA CYS A 53 3.95 -5.29 -24.69
C CYS A 53 4.25 -5.44 -23.18
N TYR A 54 5.15 -4.62 -22.63
CA TYR A 54 5.45 -4.67 -21.18
C TYR A 54 4.25 -4.29 -20.32
N ARG A 55 3.43 -3.33 -20.76
CA ARG A 55 2.21 -2.96 -20.05
C ARG A 55 1.21 -4.11 -20.04
N ASP A 56 1.03 -4.78 -21.17
CA ASP A 56 0.12 -5.92 -21.29
C ASP A 56 0.61 -7.10 -20.45
N GLN A 57 1.91 -7.40 -20.47
CA GLN A 57 2.55 -8.40 -19.59
C GLN A 57 2.35 -8.09 -18.11
N TYR A 58 2.55 -6.83 -17.71
CA TYR A 58 2.31 -6.39 -16.33
C TYR A 58 0.86 -6.65 -15.92
N TRP A 59 -0.12 -6.25 -16.74
CA TRP A 59 -1.52 -6.44 -16.42
C TRP A 59 -1.92 -7.92 -16.39
N GLY A 60 -1.38 -8.74 -17.30
CA GLY A 60 -1.57 -10.19 -17.27
C GLY A 60 -1.07 -10.80 -15.96
N LEU A 61 0.16 -10.49 -15.57
CA LEU A 61 0.74 -10.94 -14.30
C LEU A 61 -0.08 -10.48 -13.10
N MET A 62 -0.53 -9.22 -13.10
CA MET A 62 -1.34 -8.69 -12.00
C MET A 62 -2.68 -9.40 -11.88
N GLU A 63 -3.33 -9.74 -13.00
CA GLU A 63 -4.59 -10.50 -12.96
C GLU A 63 -4.38 -11.92 -12.46
N GLU A 64 -3.33 -12.61 -12.93
CA GLU A 64 -2.95 -13.93 -12.42
C GLU A 64 -2.69 -13.92 -10.91
N LEU A 65 -1.96 -12.91 -10.41
CA LEU A 65 -1.70 -12.74 -8.99
C LEU A 65 -3.00 -12.51 -8.20
N ARG A 66 -3.93 -11.70 -8.73
CA ARG A 66 -5.24 -11.48 -8.10
C ARG A 66 -6.06 -12.77 -8.03
N VAL A 67 -6.07 -13.58 -9.08
CA VAL A 67 -6.75 -14.89 -9.09
C VAL A 67 -6.10 -15.83 -8.07
N LYS A 68 -4.77 -15.95 -8.06
CA LYS A 68 -4.05 -16.78 -7.08
C LYS A 68 -4.24 -16.33 -5.65
N HIS A 69 -4.28 -15.02 -5.41
CA HIS A 69 -4.59 -14.46 -4.10
C HIS A 69 -6.02 -14.79 -3.68
N ARG A 70 -7.00 -14.68 -4.59
CA ARG A 70 -8.38 -15.09 -4.32
C ARG A 70 -8.47 -16.59 -4.01
N GLU A 71 -7.80 -17.46 -4.77
CA GLU A 71 -7.70 -18.89 -4.48
C GLU A 71 -7.05 -19.16 -3.13
N TYR A 72 -5.97 -18.44 -2.80
CA TYR A 72 -5.29 -18.56 -1.51
C TYR A 72 -6.20 -18.13 -0.36
N VAL A 73 -6.89 -17.00 -0.48
CA VAL A 73 -7.86 -16.52 0.52
C VAL A 73 -9.06 -17.47 0.60
N TRP A 74 -9.50 -18.08 -0.50
CA TRP A 74 -10.57 -19.08 -0.44
C TRP A 74 -10.14 -20.34 0.33
N LYS A 75 -8.92 -20.84 0.05
CA LYS A 75 -8.37 -22.05 0.67
C LYS A 75 -7.91 -21.83 2.13
N PHE A 76 -7.31 -20.68 2.40
CA PHE A 76 -6.58 -20.36 3.64
C PHE A 76 -7.05 -19.08 4.34
N GLY A 77 -8.10 -18.43 3.84
CA GLY A 77 -8.69 -17.25 4.49
C GLY A 77 -9.38 -17.59 5.80
N ARG A 78 -9.55 -18.88 6.10
CA ARG A 78 -9.70 -19.39 7.47
C ARG A 78 -8.31 -19.54 8.07
N ASN A 79 -8.11 -18.94 9.25
CA ASN A 79 -6.84 -18.92 9.95
C ASN A 79 -6.10 -20.27 9.85
N PRO A 80 -4.88 -20.34 9.28
CA PRO A 80 -4.14 -21.59 9.05
C PRO A 80 -3.80 -22.40 10.30
N PHE A 81 -4.17 -21.93 11.49
CA PHE A 81 -3.96 -22.60 12.77
C PHE A 81 -5.09 -23.56 13.16
N GLN A 82 -5.88 -24.04 12.20
CA GLN A 82 -6.70 -25.23 12.42
C GLN A 82 -5.78 -26.43 12.60
N GLU A 83 -5.74 -26.97 13.81
CA GLU A 83 -5.59 -28.41 13.97
C GLU A 83 -6.89 -29.03 13.42
N GLU A 84 -6.76 -30.00 12.51
CA GLU A 84 -7.88 -30.70 11.86
C GLU A 84 -8.95 -31.07 12.90
N PRO A 85 -10.23 -30.66 12.73
CA PRO A 85 -11.27 -31.12 13.62
C PRO A 85 -11.41 -32.63 13.45
N ASN A 86 -11.39 -33.37 14.58
CA ASN A 86 -11.69 -34.79 14.60
C ASN A 86 -12.99 -35.07 13.82
N GLN A 87 -12.96 -36.18 13.12
CA GLN A 87 -13.85 -36.53 12.03
C GLN A 87 -15.22 -37.03 12.53
N ASP A 88 -15.91 -36.27 13.38
CA ASP A 88 -17.18 -36.70 13.99
C ASP A 88 -18.38 -35.79 13.71
N ASP A 89 -18.19 -34.60 13.11
CA ASP A 89 -19.31 -33.70 12.75
C ASP A 89 -19.48 -33.58 11.23
N LYS A 90 -19.63 -34.72 10.55
CA LYS A 90 -20.27 -34.77 9.23
C LYS A 90 -21.71 -35.17 9.44
N ASP A 91 -22.61 -34.19 9.51
CA ASP A 91 -23.94 -34.30 8.91
C ASP A 91 -24.64 -32.92 8.95
N ASN A 92 -25.20 -32.53 7.81
CA ASN A 92 -25.98 -31.32 7.52
C ASN A 92 -25.23 -30.00 7.27
N VAL A 93 -24.85 -29.75 6.01
CA VAL A 93 -25.18 -28.47 5.36
C VAL A 93 -25.47 -28.73 3.87
N LYS A 94 -26.67 -28.35 3.43
CA LYS A 94 -27.13 -28.36 2.04
C LYS A 94 -26.39 -27.31 1.22
N GLU A 95 -26.07 -27.68 0.00
CA GLU A 95 -25.48 -26.87 -1.06
C GLU A 95 -26.46 -25.76 -1.46
N GLU A 96 -26.20 -24.51 -1.05
CA GLU A 96 -26.89 -23.33 -1.61
C GLU A 96 -25.87 -22.37 -2.21
N GLU A 97 -26.10 -22.10 -3.50
CA GLU A 97 -25.41 -21.13 -4.34
C GLU A 97 -25.44 -19.74 -3.71
N LEU A 98 -24.29 -19.07 -3.56
CA LEU A 98 -24.24 -17.65 -3.26
C LEU A 98 -23.57 -16.87 -4.39
N LYS A 99 -24.40 -16.05 -5.03
CA LYS A 99 -24.08 -15.10 -6.10
C LYS A 99 -23.29 -13.91 -5.57
N ASP A 100 -22.57 -13.27 -6.49
CA ASP A 100 -21.82 -12.03 -6.34
C ASP A 100 -22.58 -10.91 -5.62
N ALA A 101 -21.91 -10.26 -4.66
CA ALA A 101 -22.12 -8.85 -4.37
C ALA A 101 -20.81 -8.22 -3.88
N ILE A 102 -20.26 -7.36 -4.74
CA ILE A 102 -19.29 -6.32 -4.39
C ILE A 102 -20.08 -5.26 -3.64
N ASP A 103 -19.72 -4.95 -2.39
CA ASP A 103 -20.05 -3.67 -1.78
C ASP A 103 -18.90 -3.18 -0.89
N ASP A 104 -18.55 -1.92 -1.13
CA ASP A 104 -17.43 -1.17 -0.57
C ASP A 104 -18.03 -0.27 0.51
N GLY A 105 -17.90 -0.67 1.77
CA GLY A 105 -18.59 0.02 2.86
C GLY A 105 -18.01 -0.31 4.23
N ILE A 106 -17.18 0.61 4.74
CA ILE A 106 -16.87 0.71 6.17
C ILE A 106 -18.18 0.90 6.94
N VAL A 107 -18.49 -0.06 7.82
CA VAL A 107 -19.34 0.15 9.00
C VAL A 107 -18.83 -0.72 10.14
N GLU A 108 -18.34 -0.06 11.19
CA GLU A 108 -18.25 -0.65 12.52
C GLU A 108 -19.65 -0.68 13.14
N SER A 109 -19.95 -1.78 13.83
CA SER A 109 -21.02 -2.01 14.83
C SER A 109 -22.15 -2.95 14.41
N GLY A 110 -22.33 -3.99 15.24
CA GLY A 110 -23.64 -4.55 15.59
C GLY A 110 -24.07 -5.79 14.81
N ASP A 111 -24.21 -6.90 15.53
CA ASP A 111 -25.04 -8.09 15.27
C ASP A 111 -25.25 -8.53 13.82
N GLY A 112 -24.53 -9.60 13.47
CA GLY A 112 -24.82 -10.43 12.31
C GLY A 112 -24.51 -11.87 12.67
N ASP A 113 -25.55 -12.61 13.07
CA ASP A 113 -25.57 -14.06 13.26
C ASP A 113 -25.33 -14.75 11.90
N GLY A 114 -24.06 -14.81 11.54
CA GLY A 114 -23.54 -15.56 10.41
C GLY A 114 -22.31 -16.29 10.91
N LYS A 115 -22.42 -17.62 11.04
CA LYS A 115 -21.39 -18.59 11.47
C LYS A 115 -20.05 -18.41 10.75
N SER A 116 -19.33 -17.34 11.08
CA SER A 116 -17.93 -17.17 10.77
C SER A 116 -17.19 -17.69 12.00
N ASN A 117 -16.70 -18.93 11.92
CA ASN A 117 -15.76 -19.51 12.89
C ASN A 117 -14.45 -18.69 12.91
N GLY A 118 -14.54 -17.46 13.39
CA GLY A 118 -13.41 -16.60 13.69
C GLY A 118 -12.84 -17.05 15.01
N PHE A 119 -11.61 -17.55 14.98
CA PHE A 119 -10.88 -17.93 16.19
C PHE A 119 -10.87 -16.78 17.18
N ILE A 120 -11.07 -17.09 18.46
CA ILE A 120 -10.89 -16.14 19.54
C ILE A 120 -9.40 -15.93 19.77
N CYS A 121 -9.00 -14.72 20.12
CA CYS A 121 -7.63 -14.39 20.47
C CYS A 121 -7.12 -15.30 21.60
N THR A 122 -5.92 -15.85 21.45
CA THR A 122 -5.26 -16.68 22.48
C THR A 122 -4.76 -15.91 23.70
N SER A 123 -4.87 -14.57 23.71
CA SER A 123 -4.52 -13.78 24.88
C SER A 123 -5.47 -14.08 26.03
N SER A 124 -4.93 -14.26 27.24
CA SER A 124 -5.70 -14.63 28.43
C SER A 124 -6.87 -13.65 28.67
N GLY A 125 -8.09 -14.18 28.71
CA GLY A 125 -9.30 -13.38 28.95
C GLY A 125 -9.77 -12.52 27.78
N CYS A 126 -9.18 -12.66 26.59
CA CYS A 126 -9.61 -11.92 25.41
C CYS A 126 -10.73 -12.67 24.67
N THR A 127 -11.84 -12.00 24.41
CA THR A 127 -12.98 -12.53 23.63
C THR A 127 -12.99 -12.03 22.18
N LEU A 128 -12.04 -11.17 21.81
CA LEU A 128 -11.98 -10.60 20.46
C LEU A 128 -11.53 -11.63 19.44
N LYS A 129 -12.06 -11.51 18.22
CA LYS A 129 -11.65 -12.31 17.07
C LYS A 129 -10.17 -12.10 16.75
N ALA A 130 -9.44 -13.20 16.63
CA ALA A 130 -8.08 -13.25 16.13
C ALA A 130 -8.03 -12.77 14.67
N MET A 131 -6.94 -12.10 14.31
CA MET A 131 -6.71 -11.65 12.93
C MET A 131 -6.35 -12.85 12.03
N ILE A 132 -6.50 -12.67 10.72
CA ILE A 132 -6.12 -13.69 9.72
C ILE A 132 -4.60 -13.92 9.81
N LEU A 133 -4.19 -15.19 9.73
CA LEU A 133 -2.78 -15.64 9.82
C LEU A 133 -2.13 -15.44 11.19
N THR A 134 -2.93 -15.21 12.25
CA THR A 134 -2.43 -15.00 13.62
C THR A 134 -3.39 -15.60 14.65
N LYS A 135 -2.86 -15.99 15.81
CA LYS A 135 -3.66 -16.44 16.96
C LYS A 135 -4.14 -15.27 17.85
N PHE A 136 -3.75 -14.05 17.53
CA PHE A 136 -4.01 -12.84 18.31
C PHE A 136 -4.93 -11.86 17.57
N CYS A 137 -5.75 -11.14 18.32
CA CYS A 137 -6.55 -10.02 17.79
C CYS A 137 -5.67 -8.79 17.55
N ARG A 138 -6.25 -7.76 16.92
CA ARG A 138 -5.55 -6.51 16.62
C ARG A 138 -4.93 -5.83 17.85
N LEU A 139 -5.50 -5.98 19.04
CA LEU A 139 -4.96 -5.38 20.27
C LEU A 139 -3.80 -6.19 20.87
N HIS A 140 -3.84 -7.52 20.74
CA HIS A 140 -2.84 -8.44 21.30
C HIS A 140 -1.82 -8.94 20.28
N ILE A 141 -1.83 -8.38 19.07
CA ILE A 141 -0.97 -8.82 17.96
C ILE A 141 0.54 -8.66 18.25
N LEU A 142 0.90 -7.82 19.23
CA LEU A 142 2.26 -7.65 19.72
C LEU A 142 2.70 -8.74 20.72
N SER A 143 1.76 -9.53 21.24
CA SER A 143 2.06 -10.70 22.07
C SER A 143 2.49 -11.91 21.23
N ASP A 144 2.37 -11.84 19.90
CA ASP A 144 2.84 -12.89 19.01
C ASP A 144 4.38 -12.88 18.92
N PRO A 145 5.07 -13.96 19.35
CA PRO A 145 6.53 -14.02 19.28
C PRO A 145 7.07 -13.98 17.85
N LYS A 146 6.24 -14.33 16.85
CA LYS A 146 6.59 -14.29 15.42
C LYS A 146 6.16 -12.98 14.76
N GLN A 147 5.78 -11.95 15.52
CA GLN A 147 5.26 -10.70 14.96
C GLN A 147 6.29 -9.90 14.16
N GLN A 148 6.20 -9.94 12.82
CA GLN A 148 7.07 -9.19 11.91
C GLN A 148 6.41 -7.92 11.32
N LEU A 149 5.09 -7.83 11.27
CA LEU A 149 4.37 -6.73 10.62
C LEU A 149 4.07 -5.56 11.56
N TYR A 150 3.81 -5.84 12.84
CA TYR A 150 3.42 -4.83 13.84
C TYR A 150 4.53 -4.55 14.85
N LYS A 151 4.64 -3.28 15.27
CA LYS A 151 5.46 -2.84 16.41
C LYS A 151 4.66 -1.85 17.27
N PRO A 152 5.05 -1.58 18.53
CA PRO A 152 4.36 -0.58 19.34
C PRO A 152 4.43 0.80 18.69
N CYS A 153 3.35 1.56 18.82
CA CYS A 153 3.22 2.93 18.34
C CYS A 153 4.25 3.83 19.01
N GLU A 154 4.98 4.58 18.20
CA GLU A 154 6.09 5.46 18.62
C GLU A 154 5.62 6.83 19.14
N TYR A 155 4.31 7.07 19.20
CA TYR A 155 3.79 8.34 19.68
C TYR A 155 4.10 8.56 21.16
N VAL A 156 4.76 9.68 21.46
CA VAL A 156 5.07 10.14 22.81
C VAL A 156 4.08 11.23 23.20
N SER A 157 3.26 10.96 24.21
CA SER A 157 2.32 11.93 24.77
C SER A 157 3.05 12.88 25.72
N LYS A 158 2.79 14.18 25.62
CA LYS A 158 3.45 15.20 26.45
C LYS A 158 2.76 15.48 27.80
N SER A 159 1.71 14.75 28.17
CA SER A 159 0.81 15.16 29.26
C SER A 159 0.36 14.05 30.25
N GLY A 160 1.07 12.94 30.37
CA GLY A 160 0.74 11.89 31.37
C GLY A 160 1.77 11.83 32.49
N GLN A 161 1.32 11.86 33.75
CA GLN A 161 2.16 11.73 34.96
C GLN A 161 2.73 10.30 35.18
N ASP A 162 2.60 9.40 34.20
CA ASP A 162 3.11 8.03 34.29
C ASP A 162 4.45 7.90 33.55
N ALA A 163 5.41 7.25 34.20
CA ALA A 163 6.84 7.28 33.90
C ALA A 163 7.30 6.68 32.54
N ASN A 164 6.40 6.38 31.61
CA ASN A 164 6.78 6.06 30.23
C ASN A 164 5.64 6.41 29.24
N GLY A 165 5.51 7.68 28.89
CA GLY A 165 4.43 8.27 28.08
C GLY A 165 4.39 7.86 26.59
N ILE A 166 4.58 6.58 26.28
CA ILE A 166 4.56 6.03 24.91
C ILE A 166 3.25 5.25 24.69
N CYS A 167 2.61 5.46 23.54
CA CYS A 167 1.29 4.89 23.24
C CYS A 167 1.23 3.34 23.33
N GLY A 168 2.26 2.63 22.86
CA GLY A 168 2.33 1.17 22.92
C GLY A 168 1.36 0.40 22.02
N LYS A 169 0.31 1.04 21.47
CA LYS A 169 -0.69 0.38 20.61
C LYS A 169 -0.06 -0.19 19.33
N PRO A 170 -0.56 -1.28 18.76
CA PRO A 170 0.03 -1.89 17.56
C PRO A 170 -0.04 -0.94 16.34
N ALA A 171 1.10 -0.78 15.67
CA ALA A 171 1.28 0.01 14.45
C ALA A 171 2.07 -0.80 13.41
N LEU A 172 1.81 -0.59 12.11
CA LEU A 172 2.55 -1.29 11.06
C LEU A 172 4.00 -0.78 10.97
N ARG A 173 4.96 -1.70 10.87
CA ARG A 173 6.39 -1.39 10.72
C ARG A 173 6.70 -0.62 9.43
N SER A 174 5.90 -0.80 8.38
CA SER A 174 6.08 -0.13 7.08
C SER A 174 5.69 1.35 7.10
N MET A 175 4.93 1.80 8.09
CA MET A 175 4.55 3.20 8.23
C MET A 175 5.65 3.97 8.94
N VAL A 176 6.07 5.11 8.36
CA VAL A 176 7.05 6.02 8.95
C VAL A 176 6.42 7.41 9.06
N PRO A 177 6.25 7.98 10.26
CA PRO A 177 6.49 7.37 11.57
C PRO A 177 5.48 6.24 11.87
N SER A 178 5.87 5.28 12.71
CA SER A 178 5.04 4.11 13.01
C SER A 178 4.00 4.43 14.07
N LEU A 179 2.92 5.08 13.62
CA LEU A 179 1.81 5.51 14.45
C LEU A 179 0.64 4.53 14.35
N CYS A 180 -0.07 4.32 15.46
CA CYS A 180 -1.35 3.64 15.43
C CYS A 180 -2.38 4.52 14.70
N SER A 181 -3.50 3.94 14.26
CA SER A 181 -4.51 4.67 13.46
C SER A 181 -4.99 5.97 14.13
N GLY A 182 -5.22 5.95 15.45
CA GLY A 182 -5.63 7.14 16.18
C GLY A 182 -4.54 8.24 16.21
N HIS A 183 -3.28 7.88 16.44
CA HIS A 183 -2.19 8.87 16.43
C HIS A 183 -1.79 9.31 15.03
N PHE A 184 -1.99 8.48 14.02
CA PHE A 184 -1.83 8.86 12.63
C PHE A 184 -2.86 9.91 12.22
N GLN A 185 -4.14 9.70 12.55
CA GLN A 185 -5.21 10.67 12.32
C GLN A 185 -4.96 11.98 13.08
N LEU A 186 -4.56 11.90 14.36
CA LEU A 186 -4.19 13.07 15.15
C LEU A 186 -3.05 13.87 14.49
N ALA A 187 -1.97 13.19 14.07
CA ALA A 187 -0.85 13.83 13.39
C ALA A 187 -1.29 14.49 12.07
N GLN A 188 -2.19 13.83 11.35
CA GLN A 188 -2.76 14.33 10.10
C GLN A 188 -3.62 15.58 10.31
N GLU A 189 -4.45 15.62 11.35
CA GLU A 189 -5.22 16.81 11.73
C GLU A 189 -4.31 17.99 12.10
N HIS A 190 -3.22 17.74 12.82
CA HIS A 190 -2.24 18.77 13.14
C HIS A 190 -1.61 19.37 11.88
N VAL A 191 -1.28 18.53 10.89
CA VAL A 191 -0.76 18.97 9.60
C VAL A 191 -1.81 19.80 8.86
N ILE A 192 -3.06 19.33 8.77
CA ILE A 192 -4.16 20.07 8.12
C ILE A 192 -4.36 21.43 8.79
N ARG A 193 -4.33 21.50 10.13
CA ARG A 193 -4.46 22.75 10.88
C ARG A 193 -3.32 23.72 10.61
N ALA A 194 -2.08 23.22 10.53
CA ALA A 194 -0.92 24.05 10.19
C ALA A 194 -1.01 24.60 8.75
N LEU A 195 -1.48 23.78 7.81
CA LEU A 195 -1.66 24.18 6.40
C LEU A 195 -2.78 25.22 6.26
N ARG A 196 -3.91 25.04 6.96
CA ARG A 196 -4.97 26.07 7.03
C ARG A 196 -4.46 27.38 7.62
N LYS A 197 -3.65 27.31 8.69
CA LYS A 197 -3.02 28.51 9.28
C LYS A 197 -2.05 29.21 8.32
N ALA A 198 -1.44 28.45 7.40
CA ALA A 198 -0.59 28.98 6.33
C ALA A 198 -1.38 29.51 5.12
N GLY A 199 -2.72 29.49 5.15
CA GLY A 199 -3.57 29.97 4.06
C GLY A 199 -3.75 28.97 2.92
N LEU A 200 -3.39 27.69 3.12
CA LEU A 200 -3.68 26.62 2.17
C LEU A 200 -5.00 25.94 2.55
N ASP A 201 -6.02 26.07 1.72
CA ASP A 201 -7.28 25.38 1.94
C ASP A 201 -7.22 23.97 1.36
N ILE A 202 -7.21 22.97 2.26
CA ILE A 202 -7.22 21.55 1.93
C ILE A 202 -8.60 21.04 2.33
N THR A 203 -9.63 21.54 1.67
CA THR A 203 -10.96 20.93 1.68
C THR A 203 -11.10 20.08 0.43
N SER A 204 -11.41 18.80 0.65
CA SER A 204 -12.00 17.88 -0.32
C SER A 204 -11.05 17.28 -1.37
N THR A 205 -10.73 16.00 -1.19
CA THR A 205 -11.19 14.89 -2.06
C THR A 205 -10.71 13.60 -1.40
N THR A 206 -11.58 12.90 -0.64
CA THR A 206 -11.56 11.45 -0.32
C THR A 206 -10.26 10.74 0.13
N ASN A 207 -9.14 11.44 0.21
CA ASN A 207 -7.83 10.95 0.60
C ASN A 207 -7.32 11.95 1.62
N ILE A 208 -7.24 11.48 2.86
CA ILE A 208 -6.98 12.31 4.04
C ILE A 208 -5.53 12.88 4.00
N ALA A 209 -4.68 12.43 3.06
CA ALA A 209 -3.30 12.87 2.91
C ALA A 209 -3.15 14.03 1.89
N PRO A 210 -2.51 15.16 2.24
CA PRO A 210 -2.11 16.18 1.29
C PRO A 210 -1.25 15.58 0.16
N LYS A 211 -1.47 16.00 -1.09
CA LYS A 211 -0.67 15.55 -2.23
C LYS A 211 0.81 15.86 -1.95
N LEU A 212 1.72 14.90 -2.23
CA LEU A 212 3.16 15.01 -1.93
C LEU A 212 3.77 16.34 -2.40
N HIS A 213 3.39 16.82 -3.59
CA HIS A 213 3.91 18.08 -4.12
C HIS A 213 3.57 19.31 -3.26
N VAL A 214 2.44 19.31 -2.53
CA VAL A 214 2.05 20.38 -1.62
C VAL A 214 2.96 20.39 -0.38
N VAL A 215 3.23 19.21 0.19
CA VAL A 215 4.12 19.04 1.35
C VAL A 215 5.55 19.46 0.99
N VAL A 216 6.05 19.03 -0.16
CA VAL A 216 7.38 19.40 -0.66
C VAL A 216 7.48 20.92 -0.86
N ALA A 217 6.45 21.54 -1.44
CA ALA A 217 6.44 22.99 -1.65
C ALA A 217 6.49 23.78 -0.33
N GLU A 218 5.76 23.37 0.70
CA GLU A 218 5.83 23.99 2.04
C GLU A 218 7.19 23.81 2.70
N TYR A 219 7.76 22.60 2.63
CA TYR A 219 9.08 22.35 3.21
C TYR A 219 10.16 23.21 2.55
N VAL A 220 10.09 23.38 1.23
CA VAL A 220 10.97 24.29 0.49
C VAL A 220 10.76 25.75 0.92
N ARG A 221 9.51 26.20 1.10
CA ARG A 221 9.21 27.54 1.62
C ARG A 221 9.82 27.77 3.00
N GLU A 222 9.66 26.81 3.91
CA GLU A 222 10.19 26.91 5.27
C GLU A 222 11.73 26.96 5.28
N ILE A 223 12.39 26.12 4.47
CA ILE A 223 13.86 26.17 4.29
C ILE A 223 14.28 27.55 3.76
N GLN A 224 13.58 28.07 2.76
CA GLN A 224 13.89 29.37 2.17
C GLN A 224 13.70 30.50 3.20
N GLU A 225 12.65 30.46 4.00
CA GLU A 225 12.39 31.48 5.01
C GLU A 225 13.43 31.46 6.13
N ARG A 226 13.79 30.27 6.63
CA ARG A 226 14.89 30.11 7.59
C ARG A 226 16.20 30.69 7.04
N ARG A 227 16.49 30.45 5.74
CA ARG A 227 17.68 31.02 5.08
C ARG A 227 17.61 32.55 4.93
N ARG A 228 16.44 33.12 4.60
CA ARG A 228 16.25 34.57 4.53
C ARG A 228 16.43 35.23 5.89
N ILE A 229 15.86 34.65 6.94
CA ILE A 229 16.02 35.14 8.32
C ILE A 229 17.50 35.05 8.73
N ALA A 230 18.16 33.93 8.51
CA ALA A 230 19.59 33.76 8.81
C ALA A 230 20.46 34.78 8.06
N SER A 231 20.19 35.03 6.78
CA SER A 231 20.88 36.04 5.98
C SER A 231 20.66 37.47 6.52
N ARG A 232 19.42 37.82 6.92
CA ARG A 232 19.11 39.11 7.53
C ARG A 232 19.80 39.30 8.88
N VAL A 233 19.84 38.26 9.71
CA VAL A 233 20.57 38.27 11.00
C VAL A 233 22.07 38.46 10.76
N ASN A 234 22.64 37.79 9.76
CA ASN A 234 24.04 37.93 9.42
C ASN A 234 24.37 39.34 8.90
N ARG A 235 23.52 39.93 8.04
CA ARG A 235 23.66 41.32 7.59
C ARG A 235 23.62 42.33 8.75
N LYS A 236 22.75 42.13 9.74
CA LYS A 236 22.68 42.99 10.94
C LYS A 236 23.92 42.89 11.84
N LYS A 237 24.63 41.76 11.82
CA LYS A 237 25.88 41.55 12.57
C LYS A 237 27.10 42.20 11.91
N ILE A 238 27.06 42.44 10.59
CA ILE A 238 28.19 42.94 9.79
C ILE A 238 28.21 44.47 9.68
N MET A 239 27.12 45.19 10.02
CA MET A 239 27.16 46.65 10.11
C MET A 239 27.61 47.08 11.53
N PRO A 240 28.81 47.66 11.72
CA PRO A 240 29.18 48.25 12.99
C PRO A 240 28.39 49.55 13.20
N LYS A 241 27.95 49.77 14.44
CA LYS A 241 27.32 51.01 14.89
C LYS A 241 28.38 52.11 14.87
N VAL A 242 28.31 53.00 13.88
CA VAL A 242 29.10 54.25 13.89
C VAL A 242 28.45 55.15 14.93
N GLU A 243 29.10 55.24 16.08
CA GLU A 243 28.77 56.22 17.12
C GLU A 243 29.25 57.59 16.65
N THR A 244 28.31 58.51 16.46
CA THR A 244 28.58 59.94 16.24
C THR A 244 28.77 60.59 17.60
N GLU A 245 30.03 60.86 17.96
CA GLU A 245 30.38 61.81 19.03
C GLU A 245 30.31 63.24 18.46
N SER A 246 29.64 64.13 19.21
CA SER A 246 29.68 65.59 19.06
C SER A 246 29.50 66.20 20.44
#